data_AF-B5CRQ1-F1
#
_entry.id   AF-B5CRQ1-F1
#
_cell.length_a   1.000
_cell.length_b   1.000
_cell.length_c   1.000
_cell.angle_alpha   90.00
_cell.angle_beta   90.00
_cell.angle_gamma   90.00
#
_symmetry.space_group_name_H-M   'P 1'
#
loop_
_entity.id
_entity.type
_entity.pdbx_description
1 polymer ?
#
loop_
_entity_poly.entity_id
_entity_poly.type
_entity_poly.pdbx_seq_one_letter_code
_entity_poly.pdbx_strand_id
1 'polypeptide(L)'
;MPFKIIRNDITKVKADVIVNTANPNPICASGTDLAIYEAAGKEQLLAERAGIGKIARGDIAVTGAYNLKAKYIIHTVGPVWTDGK
;
A
#
# COMPACT_ATOMS: atom_id res chain seq x y z
N MET A 1 15.21 -7.04 -17.86
CA MET A 1 13.98 -6.22 -17.89
C MET A 1 14.37 -4.76 -17.80
N PRO A 2 13.91 -3.89 -18.72
CA PRO A 2 14.20 -2.46 -18.61
C PRO A 2 13.41 -1.85 -17.44
N PHE A 3 14.09 -1.05 -16.63
CA PHE A 3 13.47 -0.16 -15.66
C PHE A 3 12.64 0.91 -16.40
N LYS A 4 11.47 1.25 -15.86
CA LYS A 4 10.56 2.24 -16.45
C LYS A 4 10.12 3.23 -15.38
N ILE A 5 10.09 4.50 -15.75
CA ILE A 5 9.43 5.55 -14.97
C ILE A 5 8.06 5.79 -15.61
N ILE A 6 6.99 5.63 -14.85
CA ILE A 6 5.62 5.80 -15.32
C ILE A 6 4.97 6.94 -14.52
N ARG A 7 4.58 8.02 -15.20
CA ARG A 7 3.78 9.09 -14.60
C ARG A 7 2.29 8.75 -14.75
N ASN A 8 1.72 8.11 -13.74
CA ASN A 8 0.30 7.73 -13.72
C ASN A 8 -0.20 7.56 -12.28
N ASP A 9 -1.51 7.35 -12.13
CA ASP A 9 -2.14 6.89 -10.90
C ASP A 9 -1.82 5.41 -10.65
N ILE A 10 -1.19 5.11 -9.51
CA ILE A 10 -0.75 3.76 -9.16
C ILE A 10 -1.91 2.76 -9.09
N THR A 11 -3.12 3.22 -8.77
CA THR A 11 -4.32 2.36 -8.69
C THR A 11 -4.75 1.81 -10.06
N LYS A 12 -4.30 2.46 -11.14
CA LYS A 12 -4.61 2.08 -12.53
C LYS A 12 -3.50 1.25 -13.19
N VAL A 13 -2.37 1.07 -12.53
CA VAL A 13 -1.22 0.33 -13.05
C VAL A 13 -1.52 -1.17 -13.03
N LYS A 14 -1.31 -1.84 -14.17
CA LYS A 14 -1.34 -3.30 -14.26
C LYS A 14 0.04 -3.85 -13.87
N ALA A 15 0.11 -4.59 -12.79
CA ALA A 15 1.33 -5.22 -12.29
C ALA A 15 0.97 -6.52 -11.57
N ASP A 16 1.95 -7.37 -11.23
CA ASP A 16 1.67 -8.47 -10.30
C ASP A 16 1.46 -7.91 -8.88
N VAL A 17 2.22 -6.87 -8.51
CA VAL A 17 2.20 -6.26 -7.18
C VAL A 17 2.33 -4.74 -7.31
N ILE A 18 1.59 -4.00 -6.48
CA ILE A 18 1.89 -2.59 -6.20
C ILE A 18 2.36 -2.43 -4.75
N VAL A 19 3.14 -1.37 -4.49
CA VAL A 19 3.63 -1.05 -3.15
C VAL A 19 2.85 0.14 -2.61
N ASN A 20 2.27 -0.01 -1.43
CA ASN A 20 1.60 1.04 -0.69
C ASN A 20 2.48 1.54 0.46
N THR A 21 2.54 2.86 0.63
CA THR A 21 3.11 3.49 1.82
C THR A 21 2.09 3.42 2.96
N ALA A 22 2.35 2.59 3.96
CA ALA A 22 1.42 2.29 5.01
C ALA A 22 1.78 2.97 6.34
N ASN A 23 0.78 3.02 7.22
CA ASN A 23 0.97 3.34 8.64
C ASN A 23 1.31 2.06 9.44
N PRO A 24 2.01 2.18 10.59
CA PRO A 24 2.29 1.02 11.45
C PRO A 24 1.04 0.25 11.86
N ASN A 25 -0.03 0.97 12.22
CA ASN A 25 -1.30 0.39 12.63
C ASN A 25 -2.19 0.12 11.41
N PRO A 26 -3.12 -0.85 11.49
CA PRO A 26 -4.08 -1.17 10.42
C PRO A 26 -5.13 -0.07 10.27
N ILE A 27 -4.71 1.05 9.70
CA ILE A 27 -5.55 2.21 9.42
C ILE A 27 -5.35 2.64 7.97
N CYS A 28 -6.42 3.14 7.37
CA CYS A 28 -6.39 3.88 6.12
C CYS A 28 -6.34 5.37 6.48
N ALA A 29 -5.30 6.08 6.01
CA ALA A 29 -5.13 7.50 6.25
C ALA A 29 -5.56 8.33 5.02
N SER A 30 -4.63 9.10 4.45
CA SER A 30 -4.87 10.04 3.36
C SER A 30 -3.88 9.81 2.20
N GLY A 31 -3.98 10.62 1.13
CA GLY A 31 -3.06 10.58 0.00
C GLY A 31 -3.13 9.26 -0.78
N THR A 32 -1.98 8.73 -1.18
CA THR A 32 -1.89 7.48 -1.96
C THR A 32 -2.44 6.28 -1.20
N ASP A 33 -2.31 6.26 0.13
CA ASP A 33 -2.86 5.20 0.98
C ASP A 33 -4.38 5.14 0.81
N LEU A 34 -5.08 6.27 1.02
CA LEU A 34 -6.53 6.36 0.83
C LEU A 34 -6.95 5.96 -0.59
N ALA A 35 -6.27 6.47 -1.61
CA ALA A 35 -6.60 6.15 -3.01
C ALA A 35 -6.50 4.65 -3.30
N ILE A 36 -5.48 3.97 -2.75
CA ILE A 36 -5.32 2.51 -2.88
C ILE A 36 -6.44 1.78 -2.14
N TYR A 37 -6.77 2.17 -0.91
CA TYR A 37 -7.86 1.55 -0.16
C TYR A 37 -9.21 1.71 -0.86
N GLU A 38 -9.54 2.91 -1.34
CA GLU A 38 -10.79 3.17 -2.06
C GLU A 38 -10.86 2.35 -3.37
N ALA A 39 -9.78 2.33 -4.15
CA ALA A 39 -9.74 1.61 -5.42
C ALA A 39 -9.71 0.08 -5.26
N ALA A 40 -9.09 -0.44 -4.20
CA ALA A 40 -9.08 -1.88 -3.91
C ALA A 40 -10.41 -2.38 -3.32
N GLY A 41 -11.14 -1.53 -2.61
CA GLY A 41 -12.28 -1.93 -1.78
C GLY A 41 -11.93 -1.79 -0.30
N LYS A 42 -12.20 -0.61 0.26
CA LYS A 42 -11.65 -0.15 1.54
C LYS A 42 -11.96 -1.07 2.71
N GLU A 43 -13.21 -1.51 2.84
CA GLU A 43 -13.66 -2.35 3.96
C GLU A 43 -12.94 -3.70 3.97
N GLN A 44 -12.87 -4.35 2.80
CA GLN A 44 -12.26 -5.66 2.66
C GLN A 44 -10.75 -5.61 2.90
N LEU A 45 -10.06 -4.62 2.31
CA LEU A 45 -8.63 -4.46 2.51
C LEU A 45 -8.29 -4.09 3.96
N LEU A 46 -9.11 -3.25 4.62
CA LEU A 46 -8.89 -2.88 6.01
C LEU A 46 -9.12 -4.06 6.95
N ALA A 47 -10.10 -4.92 6.68
CA ALA A 47 -10.33 -6.14 7.44
C ALA A 47 -9.12 -7.10 7.37
N GLU A 48 -8.55 -7.32 6.18
CA GLU A 48 -7.34 -8.14 6.04
C GLU A 48 -6.13 -7.50 6.74
N ARG A 49 -5.92 -6.18 6.55
CA ARG A 49 -4.85 -5.45 7.27
C ARG A 49 -4.99 -5.54 8.77
N ALA A 50 -6.22 -5.48 9.31
CA ALA A 50 -6.48 -5.64 10.73
C ALA A 50 -6.11 -7.04 11.22
N GLY A 51 -6.38 -8.09 10.43
CA GLY A 51 -5.97 -9.47 10.74
C GLY A 51 -4.45 -9.67 10.79
N ILE A 52 -3.67 -8.88 10.03
CA ILE A 52 -2.20 -8.91 10.06
C ILE A 52 -1.63 -8.18 11.28
N GLY A 53 -2.25 -7.09 11.72
CA GLY A 53 -1.81 -6.32 12.88
C GLY A 53 -0.74 -5.27 12.58
N LYS A 54 0.18 -5.02 13.52
CA LYS A 54 1.15 -3.91 13.40
C LYS A 54 2.30 -4.26 12.44
N ILE A 55 2.70 -3.31 11.60
CA ILE A 55 3.90 -3.39 10.75
C ILE A 55 4.98 -2.49 11.35
N ALA A 56 6.18 -3.01 11.59
CA ALA A 56 7.30 -2.19 12.07
C ALA A 56 7.88 -1.34 10.93
N ARG A 57 8.58 -0.25 11.26
CA ARG A 57 9.28 0.56 10.24
C ARG A 57 10.35 -0.28 9.55
N GLY A 58 10.39 -0.22 8.23
CA GLY A 58 11.29 -1.02 7.40
C GLY A 58 10.78 -2.43 7.07
N ASP A 59 9.71 -2.89 7.73
CA ASP A 59 9.08 -4.16 7.45
C ASP A 59 7.90 -4.02 6.47
N ILE A 60 7.41 -5.18 6.02
CA ILE A 60 6.29 -5.27 5.08
C ILE A 60 5.16 -6.17 5.61
N ALA A 61 3.97 -5.96 5.06
CA ALA A 61 2.86 -6.90 5.06
C ALA A 61 2.32 -7.08 3.63
N VAL A 62 1.70 -8.22 3.36
CA VAL A 62 1.13 -8.53 2.04
C VAL A 62 -0.36 -8.82 2.18
N THR A 63 -1.16 -8.27 1.29
CA THR A 63 -2.61 -8.53 1.18
C THR A 63 -3.01 -8.85 -0.26
N GLY A 64 -4.25 -9.31 -0.45
CA GLY A 64 -4.89 -9.26 -1.76
C GLY A 64 -5.02 -7.82 -2.28
N ALA A 65 -5.00 -7.64 -3.60
CA ALA A 65 -5.22 -6.34 -4.25
C ALA A 65 -6.67 -6.08 -4.67
N TYR A 66 -7.54 -7.09 -4.51
CA TYR A 66 -8.99 -6.98 -4.70
C TYR A 66 -9.39 -6.37 -6.05
N ASN A 67 -10.03 -5.20 -6.06
CA ASN A 67 -10.56 -4.56 -7.27
C ASN A 67 -9.48 -3.92 -8.16
N LEU A 68 -8.21 -3.90 -7.74
CA LEU A 68 -7.11 -3.36 -8.53
C LEU A 68 -6.71 -4.29 -9.67
N LYS A 69 -6.01 -3.74 -10.68
CA LYS A 69 -5.36 -4.53 -11.75
C LYS A 69 -4.02 -5.16 -11.30
N ALA A 70 -3.84 -5.33 -10.00
CA ALA A 70 -2.73 -6.03 -9.37
C ALA A 70 -3.24 -7.33 -8.72
N LYS A 71 -2.32 -8.25 -8.38
CA LYS A 71 -2.68 -9.46 -7.62
C LYS A 71 -2.55 -9.23 -6.12
N TYR A 72 -1.48 -8.54 -5.71
CA TYR A 72 -1.17 -8.26 -4.31
C TYR A 72 -0.82 -6.79 -4.07
N ILE A 73 -0.96 -6.37 -2.81
CA ILE A 73 -0.43 -5.10 -2.31
C ILE A 73 0.66 -5.43 -1.29
N ILE A 74 1.85 -4.87 -1.45
CA ILE A 74 2.86 -4.83 -0.39
C ILE A 74 2.68 -3.52 0.37
N HIS A 75 2.33 -3.61 1.64
CA HIS A 75 2.26 -2.49 2.57
C HIS A 75 3.60 -2.35 3.29
N THR A 76 4.27 -1.22 3.14
CA THR A 76 5.55 -0.96 3.81
C THR A 76 5.49 0.33 4.61
N VAL A 77 6.13 0.35 5.78
CA VAL A 77 6.16 1.52 6.65
C VAL A 77 7.52 2.19 6.54
N GLY A 78 7.55 3.37 5.92
CA GLY A 78 8.75 4.19 5.82
C GLY A 78 9.17 4.82 7.17
N PRO A 79 10.44 5.24 7.30
CA PRO A 79 10.85 6.10 8.41
C PRO A 79 10.15 7.47 8.33
N VAL A 80 10.02 8.13 9.47
CA VAL A 80 9.61 9.55 9.51
C VAL A 80 10.87 10.38 9.48
N TRP A 81 11.00 11.24 8.48
CA TRP A 81 12.10 12.21 8.38
C TRP A 81 11.74 13.46 9.18
N THR A 82 12.58 13.87 10.12
CA THR A 82 12.37 15.08 10.93
C THR A 82 13.64 15.94 10.92
N ASP A 83 13.56 17.12 10.30
CA ASP A 83 14.64 18.13 10.28
C ASP A 83 16.01 17.62 9.82
N GLY A 84 16.04 16.70 8.86
CA GLY A 84 17.31 16.16 8.38
C GLY A 84 17.80 14.90 9.13
N LYS A 85 16.97 14.33 10.00
CA LYS A 85 17.31 13.22 10.90
C LYS A 85 16.24 12.12 10.88
#